data_AF-A0A2R4WVZ2-F1
#
_entry.id   AF-A0A2R4WVZ2-F1
#
_cell.length_a   1.000
_cell.length_b   1.000
_cell.length_c   1.000
_cell.angle_alpha   90.00
_cell.angle_beta   90.00
_cell.angle_gamma   90.00
#
_symmetry.space_group_name_H-M   'P 1'
#
loop_
_entity.id
_entity.type
_entity.pdbx_description
1 polymer ?
#
loop_
_entity_poly.entity_id
_entity_poly.type
_entity_poly.pdbx_seq_one_letter_code
_entity_poly.pdbx_strand_id
1 'polypeptide(L)'
;MAEADRRPGLLDAPEIKRLARDAFYDAALAPHRQVARTHAVAAADWSRHLALLSPASAFALALETAAGSDAGRHAAFLAAAADYRAILRAFFEPRILAQALHPAPVCDGCQARLYFGAYDDVPAFPVSLEPGAAERQVLLSLGSLLAGSLLLGLIAFRRFARWPV
;
A
#
# COMPACT_ATOMS: atom_id res chain seq x y z
N MET A 1 -25.62 29.31 -5.11
CA MET A 1 -26.13 29.59 -3.75
C MET A 1 -26.67 28.28 -3.20
N ALA A 2 -25.95 27.67 -2.27
CA ALA A 2 -26.18 26.29 -1.85
C ALA A 2 -27.39 26.21 -0.90
N GLU A 3 -28.19 25.15 -1.03
CA GLU A 3 -29.34 24.78 -0.19
C GLU A 3 -29.04 24.82 1.33
N ALA A 4 -27.75 24.81 1.71
CA ALA A 4 -27.26 24.97 3.07
C ALA A 4 -27.68 26.28 3.76
N ASP A 5 -27.86 27.38 3.01
CA ASP A 5 -28.30 28.68 3.59
C ASP A 5 -29.77 28.67 4.04
N ARG A 6 -30.58 27.66 3.65
CA ARG A 6 -32.00 27.57 4.04
C ARG A 6 -32.24 26.88 5.38
N ARG A 7 -31.26 26.21 5.99
CA ARG A 7 -31.42 25.47 7.26
C ARG A 7 -30.23 25.69 8.19
N PRO A 8 -30.27 26.70 9.06
CA PRO A 8 -29.12 27.10 9.89
C PRO A 8 -28.60 26.02 10.85
N GLY A 9 -29.41 25.01 11.22
CA GLY A 9 -28.98 23.89 12.08
C GLY A 9 -28.24 22.75 11.37
N LEU A 10 -28.10 22.79 10.05
CA LEU A 10 -27.58 21.67 9.26
C LEU A 10 -26.05 21.65 9.23
N LEU A 11 -25.41 22.82 9.26
CA LEU A 11 -23.96 22.96 9.51
C LEU A 11 -23.57 22.55 10.93
N ASP A 12 -24.53 22.55 11.86
CA ASP A 12 -24.32 22.16 13.25
C ASP A 12 -24.43 20.66 13.52
N ALA A 13 -24.87 19.88 12.54
CA ALA A 13 -24.98 18.44 12.66
C ALA A 13 -23.60 17.81 12.97
N PRO A 14 -23.50 16.93 13.99
CA PRO A 14 -22.23 16.38 14.46
C PRO A 14 -21.51 15.56 13.38
N GLU A 15 -22.26 14.94 12.47
CA GLU A 15 -21.74 14.12 11.35
C GLU A 15 -21.05 15.00 10.30
N ILE A 16 -21.65 16.13 9.94
CA ILE A 16 -21.10 17.08 8.96
C ILE A 16 -19.83 17.74 9.53
N LYS A 17 -19.86 18.13 10.81
CA LYS A 17 -18.68 18.63 11.51
C LYS A 17 -17.55 17.60 11.56
N ARG A 18 -17.87 16.32 11.77
CA ARG A 18 -16.89 15.23 11.76
C ARG A 18 -16.26 15.06 10.38
N LEU A 19 -17.06 15.03 9.31
CA LEU A 19 -16.56 14.92 7.94
C LEU A 19 -15.64 16.10 7.57
N ALA A 20 -16.05 17.33 7.89
CA ALA A 20 -15.24 18.53 7.65
C ALA A 20 -13.91 18.49 8.42
N ARG A 21 -13.95 18.04 9.68
CA ARG A 21 -12.75 17.86 10.51
C ARG A 21 -11.81 16.78 9.94
N ASP A 22 -12.35 15.65 9.52
CA ASP A 22 -11.56 14.55 8.98
C ASP A 22 -10.90 14.98 7.64
N ALA A 23 -11.63 15.68 6.78
CA ALA A 23 -11.10 16.28 5.55
C ALA A 23 -9.98 17.30 5.83
N PHE A 24 -10.16 18.14 6.85
CA PHE A 24 -9.13 19.07 7.31
C PHE A 24 -7.86 18.34 7.76
N TYR A 25 -7.98 17.32 8.62
CA TYR A 25 -6.82 16.56 9.07
C TYR A 25 -6.14 15.79 7.95
N ASP A 26 -6.89 15.29 6.97
CA ASP A 26 -6.28 14.64 5.82
C ASP A 26 -5.47 15.59 4.96
N ALA A 27 -5.96 16.81 4.74
CA ALA A 27 -5.20 17.86 4.07
C ALA A 27 -3.96 18.27 4.88
N ALA A 28 -4.12 18.48 6.19
CA ALA A 28 -3.02 18.88 7.08
C ALA A 28 -1.93 17.80 7.18
N LEU A 29 -2.31 16.52 7.15
CA LEU A 29 -1.37 15.39 7.25
C LEU A 29 -0.83 14.93 5.89
N ALA A 30 -1.31 15.47 4.77
CA ALA A 30 -0.85 15.07 3.44
C ALA A 30 0.68 15.19 3.27
N PRO A 31 1.36 16.27 3.72
CA PRO A 31 2.82 16.37 3.61
C PRO A 31 3.54 15.28 4.40
N HIS A 32 3.09 14.99 5.63
CA HIS A 32 3.69 13.96 6.48
C HIS A 32 3.55 12.57 5.87
N ARG A 33 2.40 12.26 5.27
CA ARG A 33 2.19 10.99 4.56
C ARG A 33 3.07 10.88 3.32
N GLN A 34 3.28 11.98 2.59
CA GLN A 34 4.19 11.98 1.45
C GLN A 34 5.63 11.71 1.87
N VAL A 35 6.09 12.33 2.96
CA VAL A 35 7.41 12.07 3.54
C VAL A 35 7.55 10.60 3.97
N ALA A 36 6.57 10.06 4.67
CA ALA A 36 6.56 8.64 5.06
C ALA A 36 6.61 7.70 3.84
N ARG A 37 5.85 8.01 2.77
CA ARG A 37 5.89 7.26 1.49
C ARG A 37 7.29 7.29 0.88
N THR A 38 7.93 8.47 0.82
CA THR A 38 9.30 8.58 0.28
C THR A 38 10.32 7.79 1.09
N HIS A 39 10.20 7.79 2.43
CA HIS A 39 11.08 6.99 3.28
C HIS A 39 10.87 5.49 3.09
N ALA A 40 9.62 5.02 2.96
CA ALA A 40 9.33 3.62 2.72
C ALA A 40 9.93 3.12 1.39
N VAL A 41 9.80 3.93 0.32
CA VAL A 41 10.41 3.60 -0.98
C VAL A 41 11.94 3.61 -0.90
N ALA A 42 12.54 4.63 -0.29
CA ALA A 42 13.98 4.73 -0.14
C ALA A 42 14.56 3.58 0.71
N ALA A 43 13.87 3.16 1.77
CA ALA A 43 14.25 2.01 2.58
C ALA A 43 14.21 0.71 1.77
N ALA A 44 13.15 0.48 0.98
CA ALA A 44 13.04 -0.69 0.10
C ALA A 44 14.14 -0.72 -0.97
N ASP A 45 14.51 0.44 -1.53
CA ASP A 45 15.62 0.54 -2.46
C ASP A 45 16.96 0.24 -1.79
N TRP A 46 17.23 0.79 -0.61
CA TRP A 46 18.45 0.50 0.14
C TRP A 46 18.58 -0.98 0.49
N SER A 47 17.51 -1.65 0.92
CA SER A 47 17.51 -3.09 1.18
C SER A 47 17.93 -3.90 -0.05
N ARG A 48 17.46 -3.52 -1.25
CA ARG A 48 17.87 -4.16 -2.51
C ARG A 48 19.36 -3.99 -2.80
N HIS A 49 19.93 -2.81 -2.53
CA HIS A 49 21.36 -2.59 -2.72
C HIS A 49 22.21 -3.36 -1.71
N LEU A 50 21.81 -3.37 -0.44
CA LEU A 50 22.52 -4.09 0.63
C LEU A 50 22.49 -5.62 0.42
N ALA A 51 21.45 -6.15 -0.21
CA ALA A 51 21.38 -7.55 -0.59
C ALA A 51 22.50 -7.97 -1.56
N LEU A 52 23.05 -7.03 -2.35
CA LEU A 52 24.16 -7.32 -3.27
C LEU A 52 25.52 -7.45 -2.59
N LEU A 53 25.66 -6.98 -1.34
CA LEU A 53 26.93 -7.00 -0.62
C LEU A 53 27.34 -8.40 -0.16
N SER A 54 26.39 -9.34 -0.01
CA SER A 54 26.71 -10.71 0.38
C SER A 54 25.73 -11.72 -0.21
N PRO A 55 26.17 -12.95 -0.53
CA PRO A 55 25.27 -14.02 -0.97
C PRO A 55 24.18 -14.35 0.06
N ALA A 56 24.48 -14.24 1.36
CA ALA A 56 23.51 -14.51 2.43
C ALA A 56 22.38 -13.47 2.46
N SER A 57 22.71 -12.19 2.29
CA SER A 57 21.69 -11.11 2.22
C SER A 57 20.87 -11.17 0.94
N ALA A 58 21.47 -11.55 -0.20
CA ALA A 58 20.73 -11.83 -1.43
C ALA A 58 19.71 -12.97 -1.25
N PHE A 59 20.10 -14.03 -0.56
CA PHE A 59 19.22 -15.16 -0.28
C PHE A 59 18.08 -14.78 0.68
N ALA A 60 18.38 -14.05 1.76
CA ALA A 60 17.38 -13.55 2.69
C ALA A 60 16.33 -12.66 1.99
N LEU A 61 16.77 -11.71 1.15
CA LEU A 61 15.86 -10.86 0.38
C LEU A 61 14.99 -11.67 -0.60
N ALA A 62 15.55 -12.71 -1.21
CA ALA A 62 14.78 -13.60 -2.09
C ALA A 62 13.70 -14.36 -1.32
N LEU A 63 13.99 -14.84 -0.11
CA LEU A 63 13.01 -15.49 0.76
C LEU A 63 11.91 -14.52 1.19
N GLU A 64 12.26 -13.29 1.58
CA GLU A 64 11.28 -12.25 1.93
C GLU A 64 10.37 -11.93 0.74
N THR A 65 10.94 -11.82 -0.46
CA THR A 65 10.18 -11.54 -1.68
C THR A 65 9.27 -12.72 -2.04
N ALA A 66 9.76 -13.95 -1.89
CA ALA A 66 8.96 -15.16 -2.12
C ALA A 66 7.83 -15.34 -1.09
N ALA A 67 8.09 -15.03 0.18
CA ALA A 67 7.08 -14.96 1.24
C ALA A 67 6.14 -13.76 1.07
N GLY A 68 6.51 -12.80 0.21
CA GLY A 68 5.77 -11.57 -0.02
C GLY A 68 5.81 -10.60 1.16
N SER A 69 6.82 -10.70 2.02
CA SER A 69 7.05 -9.87 3.20
C SER A 69 8.15 -8.81 2.99
N ASP A 70 8.62 -8.63 1.75
CA ASP A 70 9.65 -7.65 1.44
C ASP A 70 9.15 -6.21 1.64
N ALA A 71 10.10 -5.31 1.92
CA ALA A 71 9.82 -3.89 2.14
C ALA A 71 9.13 -3.21 0.95
N GLY A 72 9.38 -3.67 -0.28
CA GLY A 72 8.75 -3.16 -1.50
C GLY A 72 7.26 -3.47 -1.55
N ARG A 73 6.87 -4.74 -1.31
CA ARG A 73 5.44 -5.12 -1.20
C ARG A 73 4.73 -4.40 -0.08
N HIS A 74 5.38 -4.19 1.06
CA HIS A 74 4.78 -3.42 2.15
C HIS A 74 4.52 -1.97 1.74
N ALA A 75 5.50 -1.30 1.10
CA ALA A 75 5.33 0.06 0.60
C ALA A 75 4.21 0.15 -0.45
N ALA A 76 4.14 -0.82 -1.37
CA ALA A 76 3.07 -0.89 -2.38
C ALA A 76 1.69 -1.10 -1.74
N PHE A 77 1.58 -1.97 -0.73
CA PHE A 77 0.34 -2.17 0.02
C PHE A 77 -0.13 -0.88 0.71
N LEU A 78 0.78 -0.16 1.38
CA LEU A 78 0.44 1.11 2.02
C LEU A 78 -0.03 2.17 1.02
N ALA A 79 0.57 2.22 -0.18
CA ALA A 79 0.12 3.09 -1.26
C ALA A 79 -1.30 2.72 -1.72
N ALA A 80 -1.53 1.45 -2.06
CA ALA A 80 -2.83 0.94 -2.49
C ALA A 80 -3.93 1.13 -1.43
N ALA A 81 -3.63 0.91 -0.15
CA ALA A 81 -4.53 1.14 0.96
C ALA A 81 -4.93 2.61 1.11
N ALA A 82 -3.97 3.53 0.96
CA ALA A 82 -4.25 4.94 1.03
C ALA A 82 -5.11 5.43 -0.16
N ASP A 83 -4.84 4.93 -1.36
CA ASP A 83 -5.59 5.28 -2.56
C ASP A 83 -7.01 4.70 -2.50
N TYR A 84 -7.15 3.45 -2.06
CA TYR A 84 -8.45 2.81 -1.83
C TYR A 84 -9.28 3.55 -0.77
N ARG A 85 -8.66 4.02 0.31
CA ARG A 85 -9.36 4.85 1.30
C ARG A 85 -9.92 6.13 0.68
N ALA A 86 -9.20 6.76 -0.25
CA ALA A 86 -9.68 7.93 -0.97
C ALA A 86 -10.88 7.59 -1.87
N ILE A 87 -10.82 6.46 -2.57
CA ILE A 87 -11.93 5.94 -3.39
C ILE A 87 -13.17 5.70 -2.54
N LEU A 88 -13.04 5.02 -1.40
CA LEU A 88 -14.15 4.76 -0.49
C LEU A 88 -14.79 6.05 0.02
N ARG A 89 -13.99 7.07 0.33
CA ARG A 89 -14.52 8.37 0.74
C ARG A 89 -15.28 9.07 -0.36
N ALA A 90 -14.70 9.13 -1.56
CA ALA A 90 -15.38 9.71 -2.72
C ALA A 90 -16.71 8.98 -3.02
N PHE A 91 -16.80 7.68 -2.72
CA PHE A 91 -18.02 6.90 -2.83
C PHE A 91 -19.03 7.20 -1.69
N PHE A 92 -18.61 7.16 -0.43
CA PHE A 92 -19.54 7.23 0.71
C PHE A 92 -19.87 8.65 1.17
N GLU A 93 -18.95 9.61 1.12
CA GLU A 93 -19.18 10.96 1.66
C GLU A 93 -20.37 11.68 1.02
N PRO A 94 -20.56 11.68 -0.32
CA PRO A 94 -21.73 12.31 -0.94
C PRO A 94 -23.04 11.64 -0.53
N ARG A 95 -23.01 10.32 -0.32
CA ARG A 95 -24.19 9.53 0.09
C ARG A 95 -24.56 9.79 1.54
N ILE A 96 -23.57 9.93 2.42
CA ILE A 96 -23.76 10.31 3.83
C ILE A 96 -24.34 11.73 3.92
N LEU A 97 -23.78 12.68 3.16
CA LEU A 97 -24.28 14.06 3.11
C LEU A 97 -25.72 14.13 2.59
N ALA A 98 -26.04 13.40 1.52
CA ALA A 98 -27.40 13.34 0.97
C ALA A 98 -28.41 12.80 2.00
N GLN A 99 -28.04 11.75 2.75
CA GLN A 99 -28.89 11.19 3.81
C GLN A 99 -29.06 12.16 4.99
N ALA A 100 -28.01 12.90 5.37
CA ALA A 100 -28.10 13.91 6.43
C ALA A 100 -28.99 15.10 6.03
N LEU A 101 -28.96 15.50 4.76
CA LEU A 101 -29.78 16.58 4.21
C LEU A 101 -31.24 16.17 4.01
N HIS A 102 -31.45 14.94 3.53
CA HIS A 102 -32.75 14.38 3.17
C HIS A 102 -32.88 12.97 3.75
N PRO A 103 -33.14 12.85 5.06
CA PRO A 103 -33.29 11.54 5.68
C PRO A 103 -34.51 10.84 5.10
N ALA A 104 -34.29 9.72 4.41
CA ALA A 104 -35.37 8.84 4.00
C ALA A 104 -36.01 8.22 5.27
N PRO A 105 -37.33 8.36 5.48
CA PRO A 105 -37.99 7.77 6.64
C PRO A 105 -38.05 6.25 6.46
N VAL A 106 -37.23 5.50 7.20
CA VAL A 106 -37.24 4.02 7.19
C VAL A 106 -38.27 3.50 8.20
N CYS A 107 -38.31 4.10 9.40
CA CYS A 107 -39.32 3.92 10.46
C CYS A 107 -39.03 4.92 11.61
N ASP A 108 -40.04 5.28 12.41
CA ASP A 108 -39.84 6.11 13.60
C ASP A 108 -38.90 5.43 14.60
N GLY A 109 -37.80 6.10 14.95
CA GLY A 109 -36.79 5.61 15.91
C GLY A 109 -35.73 4.68 15.32
N CYS A 110 -35.80 4.35 14.03
CA CYS A 110 -34.80 3.52 13.37
C CYS A 110 -33.57 4.37 12.99
N GLN A 111 -32.39 3.96 13.45
CA GLN A 111 -31.13 4.44 12.88
C GLN A 111 -31.19 4.17 11.37
N ALA A 112 -31.10 5.22 10.56
CA ALA A 112 -31.16 5.11 9.11
C ALA A 112 -30.09 4.12 8.64
N ARG A 113 -30.48 2.87 8.36
CA ARG A 113 -29.64 1.97 7.57
C ARG A 113 -29.48 2.66 6.24
N LEU A 114 -28.25 3.01 5.88
CA LEU A 114 -27.91 3.34 4.51
C LEU A 114 -28.35 2.14 3.68
N TYR A 115 -29.51 2.25 3.03
CA TYR A 115 -30.06 1.18 2.21
C TYR A 115 -29.25 1.17 0.92
N PHE A 116 -28.10 0.49 0.98
CA PHE A 116 -27.25 0.28 -0.18
C PHE A 116 -27.87 -0.82 -1.03
N GLY A 117 -28.89 -0.47 -1.84
CA GLY A 117 -29.29 -1.32 -2.98
C GLY A 117 -28.16 -1.52 -4.00
N ALA A 118 -27.09 -0.73 -3.85
CA ALA A 118 -25.87 -0.69 -4.65
C ALA A 118 -24.68 -1.33 -3.91
N TYR A 119 -24.90 -2.38 -3.09
CA TYR A 119 -23.79 -3.07 -2.41
C TYR A 119 -22.76 -3.62 -3.41
N ASP A 120 -23.24 -4.07 -4.57
CA ASP A 120 -22.42 -4.56 -5.68
C ASP A 120 -21.60 -3.44 -6.36
N ASP A 121 -21.95 -2.16 -6.13
CA ASP A 121 -21.24 -1.00 -6.66
C ASP A 121 -20.14 -0.48 -5.72
N VAL A 122 -19.98 -1.08 -4.53
CA VAL A 122 -18.91 -0.70 -3.60
C VAL A 122 -17.57 -1.05 -4.26
N PRO A 123 -16.67 -0.06 -4.46
CA PRO A 123 -15.38 -0.32 -5.08
C PRO A 123 -14.63 -1.39 -4.30
N ALA A 124 -14.14 -2.43 -4.99
CA ALA A 124 -13.36 -3.49 -4.36
C ALA A 124 -11.89 -3.07 -4.18
N PHE A 125 -11.23 -3.61 -3.16
CA PHE A 125 -9.80 -3.38 -2.97
C PHE A 125 -9.01 -3.99 -4.14
N PRO A 126 -8.15 -3.22 -4.84
CA PRO A 126 -7.35 -3.77 -5.91
C PRO A 126 -6.27 -4.70 -5.30
N VAL A 127 -6.46 -6.00 -5.46
CA VAL A 127 -5.44 -6.99 -5.09
C VAL A 127 -4.40 -7.02 -6.21
N SER A 128 -3.28 -6.31 -6.05
CA SER A 128 -2.14 -6.47 -6.95
C SER A 128 -1.25 -7.61 -6.46
N LEU A 129 -1.33 -8.75 -7.14
CA LEU A 129 -0.26 -9.73 -7.15
C LEU A 129 0.58 -9.38 -8.38
N GLU A 130 1.79 -8.86 -8.17
CA GLU A 130 2.78 -8.61 -9.22
C GLU A 130 3.77 -9.81 -9.25
N PRO A 131 3.42 -10.94 -9.90
CA PRO A 131 4.28 -12.12 -9.92
C PRO A 131 5.64 -11.87 -10.61
N GLY A 132 5.68 -10.93 -11.57
CA GLY A 132 6.88 -10.65 -12.35
C GLY A 132 8.04 -10.02 -11.55
N ALA A 133 7.74 -9.32 -10.46
CA ALA A 133 8.78 -8.77 -9.58
C ALA A 133 9.49 -9.87 -8.79
N ALA A 134 8.73 -10.86 -8.30
CA ALA A 134 9.27 -12.01 -7.57
C ALA A 134 10.13 -12.89 -8.48
N GLU A 135 9.66 -13.18 -9.70
CA GLU A 135 10.39 -13.98 -10.68
C GLU A 135 11.75 -13.35 -11.03
N ARG A 136 11.78 -12.04 -11.27
CA ARG A 136 13.02 -11.31 -11.59
C ARG A 136 14.03 -11.36 -10.44
N GLN A 137 13.55 -11.24 -9.19
CA GLN A 137 14.40 -11.31 -8.01
C GLN A 137 15.02 -12.70 -7.85
N VAL A 138 14.24 -13.76 -8.07
CA VAL A 138 14.73 -15.15 -8.04
C VAL A 138 15.82 -15.38 -9.09
N LEU A 139 15.61 -14.89 -10.32
CA LEU A 139 16.59 -15.02 -11.40
C LEU A 139 17.91 -14.30 -11.10
N LEU A 140 17.84 -13.09 -10.52
CA LEU A 140 19.03 -12.33 -10.11
C LEU A 140 19.80 -13.05 -8.99
N SER A 141 19.10 -13.58 -8.00
CA SER A 141 19.71 -14.35 -6.90
C SER A 141 20.33 -15.66 -7.40
N LEU A 142 19.68 -16.35 -8.34
CA LEU A 142 20.24 -17.55 -8.96
C LEU A 142 21.51 -17.22 -9.75
N GLY A 143 21.49 -16.12 -10.51
CA GLY A 143 22.63 -15.64 -11.27
C GLY A 143 23.83 -15.28 -10.40
N SER A 144 23.61 -14.59 -9.27
CA SER A 144 24.68 -14.21 -8.35
C SER A 144 25.30 -15.42 -7.65
N LEU A 145 24.49 -16.41 -7.25
CA LEU A 145 24.96 -17.67 -6.68
C LEU A 145 25.78 -18.49 -7.69
N LEU A 146 25.31 -18.58 -8.94
CA LEU A 146 26.05 -19.24 -10.02
C LEU A 146 27.40 -18.57 -10.28
N ALA A 147 27.41 -17.24 -10.40
CA ALA A 147 28.65 -16.48 -10.59
C ALA A 147 29.63 -16.67 -9.43
N GLY A 148 29.14 -16.63 -8.18
CA GLY A 148 29.94 -16.90 -6.99
C GLY A 148 30.52 -18.31 -6.98
N SER A 149 29.70 -19.32 -7.32
CA SER A 149 30.13 -20.71 -7.38
C SER A 149 31.20 -20.95 -8.46
N LEU A 150 31.04 -20.36 -9.64
CA LEU A 150 32.02 -20.42 -10.73
C LEU A 150 33.33 -19.75 -10.35
N LEU A 151 33.28 -18.56 -9.73
CA LEU A 151 34.49 -17.86 -9.29
C LEU A 151 35.28 -18.68 -8.26
N LEU A 152 34.58 -19.22 -7.26
CA LEU A 152 35.18 -20.10 -6.24
C LEU A 152 35.75 -21.38 -6.86
N GLY A 153 35.02 -22.00 -7.79
CA GLY A 153 35.48 -23.17 -8.53
C GLY A 153 36.74 -22.88 -9.34
N LEU A 154 36.81 -21.71 -9.98
CA LEU A 154 37.96 -21.30 -10.79
C LEU A 154 39.18 -20.99 -9.91
N ILE A 155 38.98 -20.37 -8.73
CA ILE A 155 40.05 -20.16 -7.73
C ILE A 155 40.54 -21.51 -7.20
N ALA A 156 39.64 -22.41 -6.83
CA ALA A 156 39.97 -23.74 -6.35
C ALA A 156 40.74 -24.54 -7.40
N PHE A 157 40.29 -24.53 -8.66
CA PHE A 157 40.96 -25.17 -9.79
C PHE A 157 42.36 -24.60 -10.01
N ARG A 158 42.52 -23.27 -10.03
CA ARG A 158 43.84 -22.63 -10.17
C ARG A 158 44.77 -22.98 -9.02
N ARG A 159 44.26 -23.12 -7.80
CA ARG A 159 45.04 -23.56 -6.64
C ARG A 159 45.43 -25.02 -6.74
N PHE A 160 44.52 -25.90 -7.17
CA PHE A 160 44.78 -27.32 -7.39
C PHE A 160 45.84 -27.53 -8.48
N ALA A 161 45.74 -26.80 -9.60
CA ALA A 161 46.70 -26.86 -10.70
C ALA A 161 48.10 -26.33 -10.35
N ARG A 162 48.24 -25.56 -9.26
CA ARG A 162 49.52 -25.03 -8.76
C ARG A 162 50.07 -25.81 -7.57
N TRP A 163 49.34 -26.81 -7.08
CA TRP A 163 49.80 -27.62 -5.97
C TRP A 163 50.98 -28.49 -6.44
N PRO A 164 52.18 -28.37 -5.85
CA PRO A 164 53.27 -29.26 -6.19
C PRO A 164 52.90 -30.67 -5.74
N VAL A 165 52.98 -31.62 -6.67
CA VAL A 165 53.06 -33.06 -6.36
C VAL A 165 54.46 -33.36 -5.83
#